data_AF-A0A947RER7-F1
#
_entry.id   AF-A0A947RER7-F1
#
_cell.length_a   1.000
_cell.length_b   1.000
_cell.length_c   1.000
_cell.angle_alpha   90.00
_cell.angle_beta   90.00
_cell.angle_gamma   90.00
#
_symmetry.space_group_name_H-M   'P 1'
#
loop_
_entity.id
_entity.type
_entity.pdbx_description
1 polymer ?
#
loop_
_entity_poly.entity_id
_entity_poly.type
_entity_poly.pdbx_seq_one_letter_code
_entity_poly.pdbx_strand_id
1 'polypeptide(L)'
;QMKMFLTRMGPSSRMVVTGDLTQVDLPLNQVSGLKRAWEILSSIDGIGFCKLNEKDIVRHSLVQKIVEAYERTENRNRDEKKNEDINKLDSGENDTK
;
A
#
# COMPACT_ATOMS: atom_id res chain seq x y z
N GLN A 1 4.54 -7.91 -17.29
CA GLN A 1 5.66 -6.96 -17.52
C GLN A 1 6.91 -7.36 -16.72
N MET A 2 6.86 -7.53 -15.40
CA MET A 2 8.04 -7.94 -14.59
C MET A 2 8.79 -9.17 -15.12
N LYS A 3 8.08 -10.22 -15.57
CA LYS A 3 8.72 -11.40 -16.19
C LYS A 3 9.69 -11.02 -17.32
N MET A 4 9.26 -10.18 -18.27
CA MET A 4 10.10 -9.77 -19.40
C MET A 4 11.32 -8.94 -18.98
N PHE A 5 11.21 -8.19 -17.88
CA PHE A 5 12.31 -7.39 -17.36
C PHE A 5 13.34 -8.26 -16.63
N LEU A 6 12.88 -9.08 -15.68
CA LEU A 6 13.75 -9.91 -14.84
C LEU A 6 14.51 -10.97 -15.64
N THR A 7 13.90 -11.52 -16.71
CA THR A 7 14.56 -12.51 -17.57
C THR A 7 15.62 -11.92 -18.50
N ARG A 8 15.84 -10.60 -18.49
CA ARG A 8 16.94 -9.96 -19.24
C ARG A 8 18.23 -9.83 -18.42
N MET A 9 18.23 -10.32 -17.17
CA MET A 9 19.40 -10.32 -16.33
C MET A 9 20.51 -11.20 -16.94
N GLY A 10 21.69 -10.61 -17.18
CA GLY A 10 22.84 -11.29 -17.75
C GLY A 10 23.74 -11.94 -16.70
N PRO A 11 24.71 -12.78 -17.13
CA PRO A 11 25.72 -13.33 -16.23
C PRO A 11 26.48 -12.23 -15.48
N SER A 12 26.78 -12.45 -14.20
CA SER A 12 27.49 -11.49 -13.31
C SER A 12 26.80 -10.14 -13.09
N SER A 13 25.53 -9.99 -13.45
CA SER A 13 24.75 -8.78 -13.15
C SER A 13 24.02 -8.87 -11.80
N ARG A 14 23.72 -7.72 -11.20
CA ARG A 14 22.87 -7.60 -10.01
C ARG A 14 21.73 -6.64 -10.34
N MET A 15 20.55 -6.94 -9.84
CA MET A 15 19.36 -6.13 -10.09
C MET A 15 18.67 -5.81 -8.77
N VAL A 16 18.29 -4.54 -8.60
CA VAL A 16 17.45 -4.08 -7.49
C VAL A 16 16.21 -3.46 -8.11
N VAL A 17 15.04 -3.95 -7.72
CA VAL A 17 13.75 -3.41 -8.14
C VAL A 17 13.11 -2.75 -6.93
N THR A 18 12.79 -1.47 -7.05
CA THR A 18 12.15 -0.67 -6.02
C THR A 18 10.77 -0.23 -6.47
N GLY A 19 9.84 -0.08 -5.54
CA GLY A 19 8.53 0.51 -5.80
C GLY A 19 7.67 0.54 -4.54
N ASP A 20 6.60 1.33 -4.59
CA ASP A 20 5.61 1.43 -3.52
C ASP A 20 4.39 0.56 -3.87
N LEU A 21 4.09 -0.42 -3.03
CA LEU A 21 2.94 -1.32 -3.23
C LEU A 21 1.59 -0.64 -3.01
N THR A 22 1.56 0.51 -2.32
CA THR A 22 0.34 1.27 -2.01
C THR A 22 -0.07 2.20 -3.15
N GLN A 23 0.88 2.58 -4.01
CA GLN A 23 0.65 3.48 -5.14
C GLN A 23 0.44 2.69 -6.43
N VAL A 24 -0.81 2.30 -6.67
CA VAL A 24 -1.20 1.55 -7.88
C VAL A 24 -2.06 2.44 -8.78
N ASP A 25 -1.41 3.12 -9.72
CA ASP A 25 -2.06 3.96 -10.72
C ASP A 25 -2.46 3.15 -11.96
N LEU A 26 -3.17 2.04 -11.75
CA LEU A 26 -3.63 1.16 -12.83
C LEU A 26 -5.14 1.28 -13.03
N PRO A 27 -5.65 1.05 -14.25
CA PRO A 27 -7.08 0.89 -14.50
C PRO A 27 -7.73 -0.14 -13.58
N LEU A 28 -9.03 0.04 -13.33
CA LEU A 28 -9.84 -0.90 -12.54
C LEU A 28 -9.65 -2.34 -13.01
N ASN A 29 -9.53 -3.26 -12.05
CA ASN A 29 -9.30 -4.70 -12.27
C ASN A 29 -7.93 -5.11 -12.82
N GLN A 30 -6.96 -4.19 -12.92
CA GLN A 30 -5.60 -4.55 -13.29
C GLN A 30 -4.74 -4.82 -12.05
N VAL A 31 -4.13 -6.01 -12.00
CA VAL A 31 -3.23 -6.39 -10.91
C VAL A 31 -1.86 -5.72 -11.08
N SER A 32 -1.34 -5.12 -10.01
CA SER A 32 0.02 -4.55 -9.99
C SER A 32 1.07 -5.61 -10.36
N GLY A 33 1.92 -5.26 -11.33
CA GLY A 33 3.03 -6.12 -11.76
C GLY A 33 4.05 -6.35 -10.65
N LEU A 34 4.28 -5.34 -9.79
CA LEU A 34 5.17 -5.43 -8.64
C LEU A 34 4.59 -6.37 -7.57
N LYS A 35 3.32 -6.19 -7.22
CA LYS A 35 2.63 -7.06 -6.24
C LYS A 35 2.65 -8.53 -6.70
N ARG A 36 2.29 -8.78 -7.96
CA ARG A 36 2.32 -10.14 -8.52
C ARG A 36 3.72 -10.73 -8.58
N ALA A 37 4.73 -9.92 -8.89
CA ALA A 37 6.12 -10.39 -8.87
C ALA A 37 6.58 -10.73 -7.45
N TRP A 38 6.20 -9.92 -6.45
CA TRP A 38 6.50 -10.21 -5.05
C TRP A 38 5.96 -11.57 -4.63
N GLU A 39 4.69 -11.86 -4.91
CA GLU A 39 4.04 -13.12 -4.56
C GLU A 39 4.72 -14.31 -5.26
N ILE A 40 4.94 -14.23 -6.57
CA ILE A 40 5.50 -15.34 -7.37
C ILE A 40 6.96 -15.63 -7.01
N LEU A 41 7.76 -14.60 -6.75
CA LEU A 41 9.21 -14.73 -6.57
C LEU A 41 9.61 -14.98 -5.12
N SER A 42 8.68 -14.86 -4.17
CA SER A 42 8.93 -14.99 -2.72
C SER A 42 9.53 -16.34 -2.29
N SER A 43 9.34 -17.39 -3.10
CA SER A 43 9.84 -18.74 -2.84
C SER A 43 11.12 -19.10 -3.62
N ILE A 44 11.69 -18.17 -4.40
CA ILE A 44 12.85 -18.45 -5.25
C ILE A 44 14.14 -18.14 -4.49
N ASP A 45 14.98 -19.15 -4.33
CA ASP A 45 16.33 -19.00 -3.77
C ASP A 45 17.18 -18.03 -4.60
N GLY A 46 17.90 -17.14 -3.91
CA GLY A 46 18.76 -16.13 -4.53
C GLY A 46 18.08 -14.78 -4.80
N ILE A 47 16.78 -14.62 -4.50
CA ILE A 47 16.07 -13.33 -4.54
C ILE A 47 15.83 -12.84 -3.11
N GLY A 48 16.36 -11.66 -2.79
CA GLY A 48 16.13 -11.00 -1.51
C GLY A 48 14.93 -10.04 -1.56
N PHE A 49 14.16 -9.98 -0.47
CA PHE A 49 13.05 -9.04 -0.30
C PHE A 49 13.34 -8.07 0.84
N CYS A 50 13.32 -6.78 0.54
CA CYS A 50 13.47 -5.71 1.53
C CYS A 50 12.18 -4.89 1.55
N LYS A 51 11.42 -4.98 2.65
CA LYS A 51 10.23 -4.17 2.87
C LYS A 51 10.57 -3.05 3.84
N LEU A 52 10.58 -1.82 3.33
CA LEU A 52 10.72 -0.63 4.14
C LEU A 52 9.36 -0.23 4.71
N ASN A 53 9.38 0.35 5.91
CA ASN A 53 8.21 0.91 6.58
C ASN A 53 8.47 2.37 6.95
N GLU A 54 7.48 3.03 7.55
CA GLU A 54 7.56 4.45 7.91
C GLU A 54 8.77 4.82 8.78
N LYS A 55 9.24 3.89 9.62
CA LYS A 55 10.41 4.12 10.50
C LYS A 55 11.72 4.20 9.72
N ASP A 56 11.76 3.64 8.51
CA ASP A 56 12.92 3.66 7.63
C ASP A 56 12.99 4.95 6.79
N ILE A 57 11.97 5.82 6.88
CA ILE A 57 11.88 7.05 6.09
C ILE A 57 12.43 8.23 6.90
N VAL A 58 13.59 8.73 6.49
CA VAL A 58 14.11 10.00 6.99
C VAL A 58 13.45 11.14 6.23
N ARG A 59 12.50 11.83 6.87
CA ARG A 59 11.82 13.01 6.32
C ARG A 59 12.42 14.28 6.92
N HIS A 60 12.49 15.33 6.12
CA HIS A 60 12.78 16.66 6.64
C HIS A 60 11.67 17.08 7.63
N SER A 61 12.02 17.80 8.70
CA SER A 61 11.09 18.15 9.79
C SER A 61 9.82 18.86 9.31
N LEU A 62 9.94 19.71 8.29
CA LEU A 62 8.79 20.37 7.66
C LEU A 62 7.88 19.37 6.94
N VAL A 63 8.45 18.43 6.19
CA VAL A 63 7.68 17.42 5.44
C VAL A 63 6.91 16.53 6.41
N GLN A 64 7.54 16.15 7.52
CA GLN A 64 6.86 15.38 8.57
C GLN A 64 5.64 16.13 9.12
N LYS A 65 5.78 17.43 9.46
CA LYS A 65 4.64 18.25 9.92
C LYS A 65 3.52 18.35 8.89
N ILE A 66 3.87 18.43 7.60
CA ILE A 66 2.87 18.44 6.51
C ILE A 66 2.12 17.10 6.50
N VAL A 67 2.82 15.97 6.50
CA VAL A 67 2.20 14.63 6.51
C VAL A 67 1.27 14.46 7.71
N GLU A 68 1.74 14.81 8.92
CA GLU A 68 0.94 14.73 10.15
C GLU A 68 -0.35 15.58 10.08
N ALA A 69 -0.30 16.75 9.41
CA ALA A 69 -1.48 17.60 9.24
C ALA A 69 -2.53 16.96 8.32
N TYR A 70 -2.11 16.30 7.23
CA TYR A 70 -3.00 15.55 6.35
C TYR A 70 -3.60 14.33 7.06
N GLU A 71 -2.76 13.53 7.74
CA GLU A 71 -3.22 12.33 8.47
C GLU A 71 -4.27 12.65 9.54
N ARG A 72 -4.12 13.75 10.28
CA ARG A 72 -5.14 14.21 11.25
C ARG A 72 -6.49 14.48 10.61
N THR A 73 -6.49 15.06 9.40
CA THR A 73 -7.71 15.36 8.67
C THR A 73 -8.37 14.08 8.15
N GLU A 74 -7.58 13.16 7.60
CA GLU A 74 -8.10 11.89 7.10
C GLU A 74 -8.67 11.01 8.21
N ASN A 75 -8.00 10.96 9.37
CA ASN A 75 -8.48 10.18 10.52
C ASN A 75 -9.78 10.76 11.09
N ARG A 76 -9.89 12.09 11.19
CA ARG A 76 -11.14 12.75 11.62
C ARG A 76 -12.30 12.39 10.70
N ASN A 77 -12.09 12.46 9.38
CA ASN A 77 -13.12 12.12 8.40
C ASN A 77 -13.52 10.63 8.47
N ARG A 78 -12.58 9.74 8.83
CA ARG A 78 -12.86 8.31 9.02
C ARG A 78 -13.67 8.04 10.28
N ASP A 79 -13.37 8.74 11.37
CA ASP A 79 -14.09 8.61 12.64
C ASP A 79 -15.51 9.19 12.55
N GLU A 80 -15.69 10.31 11.85
CA GLU A 80 -17.00 10.91 11.56
C GLU A 80 -17.88 9.94 10.74
N LYS A 81 -17.35 9.34 9.67
CA LYS A 81 -18.06 8.30 8.90
C LYS A 81 -18.43 7.09 9.74
N LYS A 82 -17.52 6.62 10.60
CA LYS A 82 -17.78 5.45 11.45
C LYS A 82 -18.91 5.72 12.46
N ASN A 83 -18.98 6.94 13.01
CA ASN A 83 -20.06 7.33 13.90
C ASN A 83 -21.41 7.46 13.16
N GLU A 84 -21.42 7.93 11.93
CA GLU A 84 -22.63 7.95 11.08
C GLU A 84 -23.13 6.54 10.76
N ASP A 85 -22.22 5.60 10.45
CA ASP A 85 -22.59 4.20 10.17
C ASP A 85 -23.13 3.49 11.43
N ILE A 86 -22.54 3.74 12.61
CA ILE A 86 -23.02 3.21 13.89
C ILE A 86 -24.42 3.76 14.21
N ASN A 87 -24.65 5.06 14.05
CA ASN A 87 -25.96 5.67 14.31
C ASN A 87 -27.06 5.17 13.35
N LYS A 88 -26.71 4.79 12.11
CA LYS A 88 -27.66 4.18 11.17
C LYS A 88 -28.05 2.74 11.55
N LEU A 89 -27.10 1.96 12.07
CA LEU A 89 -27.35 0.60 12.55
C LEU A 89 -28.29 0.58 13.77
N ASP A 90 -28.11 1.50 14.72
CA ASP A 90 -29.00 1.64 15.89
C ASP A 90 -30.41 2.14 15.53
N SER A 91 -30.56 2.85 14.40
CA SER A 91 -31.88 3.34 13.96
C SER A 91 -32.75 2.29 13.24
N GLY A 92 -32.18 1.13 12.87
CA GLY A 92 -32.86 0.08 12.10
C GLY A 92 -33.55 -1.02 12.91
N GLU A 93 -33.39 -1.06 14.24
CA GLU A 93 -33.92 -2.12 15.11
C GLU A 93 -35.28 -1.82 15.77
N ASN A 94 -35.86 -0.62 15.57
CA ASN A 94 -37.10 -0.23 16.26
C ASN A 94 -38.42 -0.55 15.52
N ASP A 95 -38.40 -1.18 14.34
CA ASP A 95 -39.61 -1.40 13.52
C ASP A 95 -40.09 -2.87 13.47
N THR A 96 -39.79 -3.73 14.46
CA THR A 96 -40.32 -5.12 14.47
C THR A 96 -40.85 -5.62 15.83
N LYS A 97 -41.65 -4.80 16.52
CA LYS A 97 -42.54 -5.30 17.58
C LYS A 97 -43.98 -4.84 17.37
#